data_AF-X1W1Z7-F1
#
_entry.id   AF-X1W1Z7-F1
#
_cell.length_a   1.000
_cell.length_b   1.000
_cell.length_c   1.000
_cell.angle_alpha   90.00
_cell.angle_beta   90.00
_cell.angle_gamma   90.00
#
_symmetry.space_group_name_H-M   'P 1'
#
loop_
_entity.id
_entity.type
_entity.pdbx_description
1 polymer ?
#
loop_
_entity_poly.entity_id
_entity_poly.type
_entity_poly.pdbx_seq_one_letter_code
_entity_poly.pdbx_strand_id
1 'polypeptide(L)'
;MRYAMHHNKKAAFSLVEVLTALAILALISSSVLVVIDRCVASATDSALRMQAFEVARENMEKLLASPLAQETVEYGESDKYLGITWQTVVETFYEPITARMWVRGICSAEYIDMEGQEQTVELTHWLTGLTKGQLLDIMTREDEEGQLAAELIATIEEAAEYAGVDVQTIERWLENGMLTTDDGSFVRMNLDIYQLSGGNP
;
A
#
# COMPACT_ATOMS: atom_id res chain seq x y z
N MET A 1 -75.13 33.45 -50.56
CA MET A 1 -74.18 33.76 -49.47
C MET A 1 -73.67 32.43 -48.92
N ARG A 2 -72.43 32.03 -49.24
CA ARG A 2 -71.86 30.71 -48.89
C ARG A 2 -71.20 30.79 -47.52
N TYR A 3 -71.64 29.99 -46.55
CA TYR A 3 -70.94 29.79 -45.28
C TYR A 3 -69.75 28.85 -45.51
N ALA A 4 -68.54 29.33 -45.21
CA ALA A 4 -67.35 28.50 -45.13
C ALA A 4 -67.37 27.73 -43.80
N MET A 5 -67.68 26.44 -43.84
CA MET A 5 -67.46 25.55 -42.71
C MET A 5 -65.96 25.23 -42.60
N HIS A 6 -65.27 25.88 -41.67
CA HIS A 6 -63.94 25.46 -41.24
C HIS A 6 -64.06 24.12 -40.51
N HIS A 7 -63.69 23.03 -41.18
CA HIS A 7 -63.53 21.72 -40.56
C HIS A 7 -62.26 21.71 -39.71
N ASN A 8 -62.39 21.93 -38.40
CA ASN A 8 -61.33 21.65 -37.44
C ASN A 8 -61.26 20.12 -37.24
N LYS A 9 -60.52 19.42 -38.10
CA LYS A 9 -60.15 18.04 -37.83
C LYS A 9 -59.17 18.04 -36.65
N LYS A 10 -59.66 17.76 -35.45
CA LYS A 10 -58.79 17.42 -34.31
C LYS A 10 -58.04 16.15 -34.71
N ALA A 11 -56.75 16.27 -35.04
CA ALA A 11 -55.89 15.13 -35.30
C ALA A 11 -55.76 14.34 -34.00
N ALA A 12 -56.36 13.16 -33.95
CA ALA A 12 -56.14 12.20 -32.87
C ALA A 12 -54.97 11.30 -33.26
N PHE A 13 -54.07 11.02 -32.31
CA PHE A 13 -52.94 10.13 -32.54
C PHE A 13 -53.42 8.72 -32.88
N SER A 14 -52.76 8.08 -33.83
CA SER A 14 -52.99 6.68 -34.16
C SER A 14 -52.50 5.78 -33.02
N LEU A 15 -53.12 4.60 -32.91
CA LEU A 15 -52.75 3.59 -31.91
C LEU A 15 -51.26 3.18 -32.02
N VAL A 16 -50.73 3.15 -33.25
CA VAL A 16 -49.31 2.85 -33.51
C VAL A 16 -48.38 3.94 -32.99
N GLU A 17 -48.74 5.21 -33.16
CA GLU A 17 -47.96 6.34 -32.62
C GLU A 17 -47.94 6.32 -31.09
N VAL A 18 -49.07 6.04 -30.44
CA VAL A 18 -49.14 5.93 -28.97
C VAL A 18 -48.28 4.77 -28.47
N LEU A 19 -48.36 3.60 -29.11
CA LEU A 19 -47.52 2.45 -28.74
C LEU A 19 -46.02 2.76 -28.92
N THR A 20 -45.66 3.45 -30.00
CA THR A 20 -44.26 3.83 -30.27
C THR A 20 -43.75 4.82 -29.22
N ALA A 21 -44.56 5.82 -28.86
CA ALA A 21 -44.23 6.78 -27.81
C ALA A 21 -44.06 6.11 -26.44
N LEU A 22 -44.94 5.15 -26.10
CA LEU A 22 -44.83 4.36 -24.88
C LEU A 22 -43.58 3.48 -24.87
N ALA A 23 -43.21 2.88 -25.99
CA ALA A 23 -41.99 2.08 -26.10
C ALA A 23 -40.74 2.95 -25.90
N ILE A 24 -40.67 4.12 -26.52
CA ILE A 24 -39.58 5.07 -26.34
C ILE A 24 -39.51 5.54 -24.87
N LEU A 25 -40.66 5.89 -24.28
CA LEU A 25 -40.74 6.28 -22.87
C LEU A 25 -40.23 5.16 -21.95
N ALA A 26 -40.61 3.91 -22.21
CA ALA A 26 -40.18 2.76 -21.44
C ALA A 26 -38.65 2.56 -21.54
N LEU A 27 -38.07 2.70 -22.73
CA LEU A 27 -36.61 2.60 -22.93
C LEU A 27 -35.86 3.71 -22.18
N ILE A 28 -36.33 4.96 -22.26
CA ILE A 28 -35.73 6.10 -21.55
C ILE A 28 -35.90 5.94 -20.03
N SER A 29 -37.06 5.48 -19.57
CA SER A 29 -37.30 5.28 -18.13
C SER A 29 -36.42 4.17 -17.57
N SER A 30 -36.23 3.09 -18.33
CA SER A 30 -35.34 1.99 -17.97
C SER A 30 -33.88 2.45 -17.87
N SER A 31 -33.40 3.24 -18.84
CA SER A 31 -32.02 3.73 -18.80
C SER A 31 -31.75 4.63 -17.59
N VAL A 32 -32.71 5.48 -17.21
CA VAL A 32 -32.59 6.30 -15.99
C VAL A 32 -32.52 5.45 -14.73
N LEU A 33 -33.34 4.40 -14.62
CA LEU A 33 -33.30 3.50 -13.46
C LEU A 33 -31.94 2.81 -13.31
N VAL A 34 -31.34 2.35 -14.41
CA VAL A 34 -30.01 1.74 -14.39
C VAL A 34 -28.92 2.74 -13.96
N VAL A 35 -29.03 4.00 -14.39
CA VAL A 35 -28.09 5.04 -13.95
C VAL A 35 -28.22 5.30 -12.45
N ILE A 36 -29.45 5.37 -11.93
CA ILE A 36 -29.70 5.57 -10.50
C ILE A 36 -29.10 4.42 -9.68
N ASP A 37 -29.34 3.18 -10.09
CA ASP A 37 -28.80 1.98 -9.43
C ASP A 37 -27.26 2.03 -9.35
N ARG A 38 -26.61 2.34 -10.46
CA ARG A 38 -25.14 2.52 -10.52
C ARG A 38 -24.64 3.67 -9.63
N CYS A 39 -25.38 4.78 -9.58
CA CYS A 39 -25.02 5.90 -8.70
C CYS A 39 -25.15 5.52 -7.23
N VAL A 40 -26.18 4.74 -6.84
CA VAL A 40 -26.37 4.28 -5.47
C VAL A 40 -25.29 3.29 -5.05
N ALA A 41 -24.96 2.32 -5.92
CA ALA A 41 -23.85 1.40 -5.69
C ALA A 41 -22.53 2.17 -5.49
N SER A 42 -22.20 3.07 -6.43
CA SER A 42 -20.99 3.89 -6.36
C SER A 42 -20.93 4.79 -5.11
N ALA A 43 -22.07 5.35 -4.68
CA ALA A 43 -22.12 6.14 -3.46
C ALA A 43 -21.88 5.29 -2.21
N THR A 44 -22.38 4.05 -2.21
CA THR A 44 -22.20 3.11 -1.10
C THR A 44 -20.75 2.63 -1.03
N ASP A 45 -20.15 2.26 -2.17
CA ASP A 45 -18.73 1.87 -2.24
C ASP A 45 -17.81 3.01 -1.80
N SER A 46 -18.12 4.24 -2.21
CA SER A 46 -17.38 5.43 -1.77
C SER A 46 -17.47 5.63 -0.25
N ALA A 47 -18.64 5.39 0.34
CA ALA A 47 -18.81 5.46 1.79
C ALA A 47 -18.01 4.38 2.51
N LEU A 48 -18.06 3.12 2.06
CA LEU A 48 -17.27 2.02 2.63
C LEU A 48 -15.76 2.29 2.51
N ARG A 49 -15.30 2.77 1.36
CA ARG A 49 -13.92 3.16 1.16
C ARG A 49 -13.48 4.27 2.12
N MET A 50 -14.35 5.27 2.36
CA MET A 50 -14.07 6.34 3.31
C MET A 50 -13.99 5.81 4.75
N GLN A 51 -14.84 4.85 5.12
CA GLN A 51 -14.79 4.20 6.43
C GLN A 51 -13.50 3.40 6.61
N ALA A 52 -13.10 2.59 5.62
CA ALA A 52 -11.83 1.87 5.65
C ALA A 52 -10.63 2.83 5.72
N PHE A 53 -10.66 3.92 4.94
CA PHE A 53 -9.65 4.97 5.05
C PHE A 53 -9.60 5.60 6.44
N GLU A 54 -10.74 5.86 7.07
CA GLU A 54 -10.78 6.43 8.43
C GLU A 54 -10.14 5.48 9.45
N VAL A 55 -10.41 4.17 9.36
CA VAL A 55 -9.78 3.16 10.22
C VAL A 55 -8.26 3.11 10.00
N ALA A 56 -7.81 3.04 8.75
CA ALA A 56 -6.39 3.05 8.42
C ALA A 56 -5.71 4.34 8.91
N ARG A 57 -6.37 5.49 8.79
CA ARG A 57 -5.88 6.78 9.29
C ARG A 57 -5.79 6.80 10.80
N GLU A 58 -6.82 6.34 11.51
CA GLU A 58 -6.80 6.28 12.98
C GLU A 58 -5.67 5.38 13.50
N ASN A 59 -5.43 4.25 12.86
CA ASN A 59 -4.32 3.37 13.20
C ASN A 59 -2.97 4.03 12.89
N MET A 60 -2.84 4.73 11.76
CA MET A 60 -1.65 5.51 11.44
C MET A 60 -1.41 6.61 12.47
N GLU A 61 -2.45 7.31 12.93
CA GLU A 61 -2.35 8.33 13.97
C GLU A 61 -1.89 7.75 15.31
N LYS A 62 -2.40 6.57 15.69
CA LYS A 62 -1.92 5.84 16.89
C LYS A 62 -0.46 5.45 16.75
N LEU A 63 -0.06 4.93 15.59
CA LEU A 63 1.31 4.55 15.31
C LEU A 63 2.26 5.75 15.40
N LEU A 64 1.90 6.88 14.78
CA LEU A 64 2.70 8.10 14.79
C LEU A 64 2.73 8.79 16.15
N ALA A 65 1.70 8.59 16.99
CA ALA A 65 1.70 9.06 18.37
C ALA A 65 2.50 8.15 19.32
N SER A 66 2.86 6.94 18.89
CA SER A 66 3.67 6.02 19.69
C SER A 66 5.09 6.57 19.86
N PRO A 67 5.66 6.56 21.08
CA PRO A 67 7.01 7.04 21.33
C PRO A 67 8.11 6.10 20.78
N LEU A 68 7.75 4.87 20.38
CA LEU A 68 8.67 3.85 19.90
C LEU A 68 8.10 3.19 18.65
N ALA A 69 8.89 3.22 17.57
CA ALA A 69 8.64 2.44 16.36
C ALA A 69 9.43 1.13 16.50
N GLN A 70 8.75 0.09 16.98
CA GLN A 70 9.27 -1.28 16.98
C GLN A 70 8.67 -2.03 15.81
N GLU A 71 9.43 -2.95 15.23
CA GLU A 71 8.89 -3.87 14.24
C GLU A 71 7.76 -4.68 14.86
N THR A 72 6.57 -4.56 14.29
CA THR A 72 5.36 -5.16 14.84
C THR A 72 4.34 -5.38 13.74
N VAL A 73 3.53 -6.43 13.92
CA VAL A 73 2.37 -6.71 13.11
C VAL A 73 1.17 -6.82 14.03
N GLU A 74 0.26 -5.87 13.93
CA GLU A 74 -1.00 -5.83 14.66
C GLU A 74 -2.17 -6.03 13.70
N TYR A 75 -3.21 -6.72 14.16
CA TYR A 75 -4.43 -6.97 13.41
C TYR A 75 -5.64 -6.82 14.32
N GLY A 76 -6.78 -6.47 13.73
CA GLY A 76 -8.03 -6.39 14.46
C GLY A 76 -9.23 -6.10 13.57
N GLU A 77 -10.38 -5.96 14.22
CA GLU A 77 -11.61 -5.49 13.60
C GLU A 77 -11.91 -4.06 14.04
N SER A 78 -12.61 -3.30 13.20
CA SER A 78 -13.02 -1.94 13.56
C SER A 78 -14.16 -1.97 14.57
N ASP A 79 -13.95 -1.34 15.72
CA ASP A 79 -15.01 -1.13 16.73
C ASP A 79 -16.12 -0.20 16.23
N LYS A 80 -15.81 0.65 15.25
CA LYS A 80 -16.71 1.69 14.73
C LYS A 80 -17.51 1.22 13.52
N TYR A 81 -16.93 0.36 12.69
CA TYR A 81 -17.50 -0.09 11.42
C TYR A 81 -17.49 -1.61 11.32
N LEU A 82 -18.68 -2.21 11.31
CA LEU A 82 -18.82 -3.67 11.21
C LEU A 82 -18.31 -4.18 9.85
N GLY A 83 -17.60 -5.31 9.88
CA GLY A 83 -17.10 -5.96 8.66
C GLY A 83 -15.87 -5.29 8.05
N ILE A 84 -15.25 -4.33 8.75
CA ILE A 84 -13.93 -3.78 8.40
C ILE A 84 -12.88 -4.41 9.29
N THR A 85 -11.96 -5.16 8.69
CA THR A 85 -10.72 -5.64 9.33
C THR A 85 -9.60 -4.66 9.06
N TRP A 86 -8.59 -4.62 9.93
CA TRP A 86 -7.43 -3.75 9.78
C TRP A 86 -6.15 -4.46 10.20
N GLN A 87 -5.05 -3.99 9.63
CA GLN A 87 -3.71 -4.43 9.95
C GLN A 87 -2.76 -3.23 10.02
N THR A 88 -1.86 -3.24 10.99
CA THR A 88 -0.77 -2.27 11.11
C THR A 88 0.55 -3.03 11.13
N VAL A 89 1.42 -2.73 10.17
CA VAL A 89 2.75 -3.30 10.03
C VAL A 89 3.77 -2.19 10.19
N VAL A 90 4.73 -2.38 11.07
CA VAL A 90 5.94 -1.56 11.16
C VAL A 90 7.08 -2.44 10.74
N GLU A 91 7.79 -2.07 9.69
CA GLU A 91 8.87 -2.90 9.14
C GLU A 91 10.04 -2.03 8.68
N THR A 92 11.21 -2.66 8.61
CA THR A 92 12.41 -2.04 8.06
C THR A 92 12.49 -2.26 6.55
N PHE A 93 12.96 -1.26 5.80
CA PHE A 93 13.13 -1.36 4.36
C PHE A 93 14.29 -0.49 3.86
N TYR A 94 14.81 -0.83 2.68
CA TYR A 94 15.90 -0.07 2.05
C TYR A 94 15.38 1.05 1.12
N GLU A 95 15.89 2.26 1.35
CA GLU A 95 16.00 3.41 0.44
C GLU A 95 16.32 3.03 -1.02
N PRO A 96 15.42 3.03 -2.03
CA PRO A 96 15.79 2.67 -3.40
C PRO A 96 16.90 3.54 -4.02
N ILE A 97 17.08 4.77 -3.54
CA ILE A 97 18.04 5.73 -4.11
C ILE A 97 19.35 5.76 -3.32
N THR A 98 19.29 5.68 -1.99
CA THR A 98 20.46 5.89 -1.12
C THR A 98 20.87 4.65 -0.32
N ALA A 99 20.22 3.51 -0.56
CA ALA A 99 20.40 2.26 0.18
C ALA A 99 20.36 2.39 1.71
N ARG A 100 19.82 3.49 2.23
CA ARG A 100 19.67 3.73 3.68
C ARG A 100 18.49 2.92 4.20
N MET A 101 18.68 2.30 5.35
CA MET A 101 17.62 1.59 6.06
C MET A 101 16.67 2.58 6.71
N TRP A 102 15.37 2.41 6.47
CA TRP A 102 14.29 3.19 7.02
C TRP A 102 13.28 2.26 7.68
N VAL A 103 12.60 2.77 8.70
CA VAL A 103 11.39 2.13 9.24
C VAL A 103 10.19 2.77 8.57
N ARG A 104 9.30 1.95 8.01
CA ARG A 104 7.99 2.38 7.50
C ARG A 104 6.87 1.76 8.31
N GLY A 105 5.80 2.53 8.47
CA GLY A 105 4.52 2.07 8.96
C GLY A 105 3.56 1.90 7.80
N ILE A 106 2.91 0.75 7.71
CA ILE A 106 1.84 0.43 6.77
C ILE A 106 0.59 0.18 7.61
N CYS A 107 -0.46 0.97 7.40
CA CYS A 107 -1.78 0.73 8.01
C CYS A 107 -2.76 0.42 6.89
N SER A 108 -3.31 -0.79 6.89
CA SER A 108 -4.31 -1.24 5.94
C SER A 108 -5.66 -1.49 6.63
N ALA A 109 -6.72 -1.27 5.88
CA ALA A 109 -8.09 -1.62 6.26
C ALA A 109 -8.80 -2.28 5.07
N GLU A 110 -9.48 -3.38 5.34
CA GLU A 110 -10.12 -4.24 4.34
C GLU A 110 -11.64 -4.19 4.52
N TYR A 111 -12.37 -4.22 3.40
CA TYR A 111 -13.83 -4.24 3.38
C TYR A 111 -14.33 -4.97 2.14
N ILE A 112 -15.57 -5.47 2.21
CA ILE A 112 -16.27 -6.07 1.06
C ILE A 112 -17.13 -5.00 0.38
N ASP A 113 -16.95 -4.81 -0.92
CA ASP A 113 -17.74 -3.86 -1.72
C ASP A 113 -19.12 -4.41 -2.12
N MET A 114 -19.92 -3.59 -2.82
CA MET A 114 -21.26 -3.97 -3.26
C MET A 114 -21.26 -5.07 -4.34
N GLU A 115 -20.12 -5.34 -4.98
CA GLU A 115 -19.92 -6.45 -5.93
C GLU A 115 -19.43 -7.74 -5.23
N GLY A 116 -19.26 -7.68 -3.90
CA GLY A 116 -18.78 -8.79 -3.08
C GLY A 116 -17.27 -9.03 -3.22
N GLN A 117 -16.53 -8.06 -3.76
CA GLN A 117 -15.08 -8.13 -3.86
C GLN A 117 -14.43 -7.54 -2.62
N GLU A 118 -13.32 -8.16 -2.22
CA GLU A 118 -12.48 -7.64 -1.15
C GLU A 118 -11.65 -6.47 -1.65
N GLN A 119 -11.71 -5.36 -0.91
CA GLN A 119 -11.01 -4.13 -1.22
C GLN A 119 -10.16 -3.73 -0.03
N THR A 120 -8.94 -3.26 -0.30
CA THR A 120 -7.98 -2.81 0.73
C THR A 120 -7.63 -1.35 0.53
N VAL A 121 -7.71 -0.57 1.61
CA VAL A 121 -7.14 0.79 1.67
C VAL A 121 -5.88 0.74 2.49
N GLU A 122 -4.76 1.13 1.90
CA GLU A 122 -3.45 1.14 2.54
C GLU A 122 -2.90 2.55 2.67
N LEU A 123 -2.35 2.88 3.83
CA LEU A 123 -1.59 4.09 4.11
C LEU A 123 -0.17 3.71 4.52
N THR A 124 0.80 4.26 3.80
CA THR A 124 2.23 4.00 4.04
C THR A 124 2.93 5.30 4.42
N HIS A 125 3.67 5.27 5.53
CA HIS A 125 4.42 6.41 6.05
C HIS A 125 5.84 6.03 6.45
N TRP A 126 6.81 6.92 6.19
CA TRP A 126 8.20 6.75 6.59
C TRP A 126 8.37 7.31 8.00
N LEU A 127 8.69 6.47 8.98
CA LEU A 127 8.73 6.86 10.38
C LEU A 127 10.06 7.50 10.74
N THR A 128 11.16 6.77 10.53
CA THR A 128 12.50 7.23 10.87
C THR A 128 13.55 6.50 10.05
N GLY A 129 14.64 7.19 9.74
CA GLY A 129 15.86 6.52 9.27
C GLY A 129 16.49 5.76 10.44
N LEU A 130 17.08 4.60 10.17
CA LEU A 130 17.83 3.85 11.17
C LEU A 130 19.27 4.35 11.21
N THR A 131 19.78 4.62 12.41
CA THR A 131 21.20 4.89 12.60
C THR A 131 22.00 3.59 12.53
N LYS A 132 23.27 3.67 12.13
CA LYS A 132 24.16 2.50 11.98
C LYS A 132 24.23 1.62 13.24
N GLY A 133 24.21 2.20 14.43
CA GLY A 133 24.22 1.45 15.69
C GLY A 133 22.90 0.77 16.04
N GLN A 134 21.75 1.34 15.66
CA GLN A 134 20.44 0.71 15.84
C GLN A 134 20.23 -0.44 14.85
N LEU A 135 20.79 -0.32 13.66
CA LEU A 135 20.86 -1.37 12.64
C LEU A 135 21.59 -2.60 13.17
N LEU A 136 22.78 -2.40 13.76
CA LEU A 136 23.54 -3.48 14.40
C LEU A 136 22.74 -4.13 15.54
N ASP A 137 22.09 -3.35 16.40
CA ASP A 137 21.30 -3.89 17.51
C ASP A 137 20.08 -4.71 17.04
N ILE A 138 19.38 -4.28 15.98
CA ILE A 138 18.29 -5.06 15.36
C ILE A 138 18.83 -6.36 14.75
N MET A 139 19.92 -6.28 13.98
CA MET A 139 20.57 -7.44 13.39
C MET A 139 21.05 -8.44 14.44
N THR A 140 21.57 -7.96 15.57
CA THR A 140 22.02 -8.82 16.69
C THR A 140 20.85 -9.46 17.44
N ARG A 141 19.66 -8.84 17.43
CA ARG A 141 18.44 -9.38 18.08
C ARG A 141 17.69 -10.39 17.22
N GLU A 142 17.61 -10.18 15.91
CA GLU A 142 17.12 -11.19 14.97
C GLU A 142 18.01 -12.45 14.98
N ASP A 143 19.24 -12.30 15.47
CA ASP A 143 20.25 -13.35 15.54
C ASP A 143 20.12 -14.33 16.70
N GLU A 144 19.50 -13.91 17.82
CA GLU A 144 19.13 -14.87 18.88
C GLU A 144 18.09 -15.89 18.36
N GLU A 145 17.41 -15.58 17.23
CA GLU A 145 16.51 -16.48 16.50
C GLU A 145 17.17 -17.26 15.33
N GLY A 146 18.48 -17.05 15.07
CA GLY A 146 19.38 -18.16 14.69
C GLY A 146 19.97 -18.25 13.27
N GLN A 147 20.45 -17.17 12.63
CA GLN A 147 21.04 -17.28 11.27
C GLN A 147 22.43 -16.65 11.00
N LEU A 148 22.92 -15.60 11.67
CA LEU A 148 24.19 -14.94 11.23
C LEU A 148 25.47 -15.62 11.72
N ALA A 149 25.44 -16.52 12.71
CA ALA A 149 26.66 -17.22 13.14
C ALA A 149 27.34 -18.03 12.00
N ALA A 150 26.61 -18.35 10.92
CA ALA A 150 27.12 -19.02 9.73
C ALA A 150 27.59 -18.07 8.60
N GLU A 151 27.37 -16.76 8.77
CA GLU A 151 27.57 -15.72 7.75
C GLU A 151 28.60 -14.66 8.14
N LEU A 152 29.22 -14.81 9.31
CA LEU A 152 30.37 -14.00 9.72
C LEU A 152 31.64 -14.51 9.06
N ILE A 153 32.41 -13.57 8.53
CA ILE A 153 33.73 -13.79 7.95
C ILE A 153 34.74 -13.11 8.87
N ALA A 154 35.69 -13.86 9.41
CA ALA A 154 36.54 -13.39 10.51
C ALA A 154 37.65 -12.43 10.04
N THR A 155 38.05 -12.51 8.76
CA THR A 155 39.21 -11.80 8.26
C THR A 155 38.90 -10.97 7.01
N ILE A 156 39.66 -9.89 6.82
CA ILE A 156 39.49 -9.02 5.65
C ILE A 156 39.85 -9.73 4.35
N GLU A 157 40.79 -10.67 4.42
CA GLU A 157 41.19 -11.52 3.30
C GLU A 157 40.07 -12.44 2.85
N GLU A 158 39.39 -13.11 3.79
CA GLU A 158 38.22 -13.94 3.48
C GLU A 158 37.04 -13.09 2.97
N ALA A 159 36.89 -11.85 3.46
CA ALA A 159 35.85 -10.94 3.00
C ALA A 159 36.09 -10.49 1.56
N ALA A 160 37.35 -10.20 1.22
CA ALA A 160 37.79 -9.89 -0.14
C ALA A 160 37.60 -11.09 -1.09
N GLU A 161 37.95 -12.29 -0.63
CA GLU A 161 37.74 -13.54 -1.38
C GLU A 161 36.25 -13.79 -1.66
N TYR A 162 35.40 -13.63 -0.64
CA TYR A 162 33.95 -13.79 -0.77
C TYR A 162 33.34 -12.78 -1.76
N ALA A 163 33.68 -11.50 -1.62
CA ALA A 163 33.18 -10.44 -2.49
C ALA A 163 33.83 -10.42 -3.88
N GLY A 164 34.85 -11.26 -4.13
CA GLY A 164 35.58 -11.32 -5.40
C GLY A 164 36.34 -10.03 -5.73
N VAL A 165 36.74 -9.27 -4.70
CA VAL A 165 37.48 -8.00 -4.83
C VAL A 165 38.82 -8.09 -4.12
N ASP A 166 39.68 -7.09 -4.30
CA ASP A 166 40.93 -6.99 -3.55
C ASP A 166 40.72 -6.43 -2.14
N VAL A 167 41.65 -6.72 -1.24
CA VAL A 167 41.60 -6.26 0.17
C VAL A 167 41.55 -4.73 0.27
N GLN A 168 42.20 -3.99 -0.62
CA GLN A 168 42.20 -2.52 -0.59
C GLN A 168 40.83 -1.94 -0.96
N THR A 169 40.04 -2.67 -1.75
CA THR A 169 38.65 -2.34 -2.04
C THR A 169 37.78 -2.53 -0.81
N ILE A 170 37.99 -3.61 -0.03
CA ILE A 170 37.31 -3.81 1.26
C ILE A 170 37.71 -2.73 2.28
N GLU A 171 38.99 -2.36 2.37
CA GLU A 171 39.46 -1.26 3.22
C GLU A 171 38.78 0.07 2.84
N ARG A 172 38.64 0.36 1.55
CA ARG A 172 37.93 1.54 1.07
C ARG A 172 36.45 1.49 1.43
N TRP A 173 35.83 0.32 1.43
CA TRP A 173 34.44 0.16 1.87
C TRP A 173 34.30 0.43 3.37
N LEU A 174 35.25 -0.03 4.19
CA LEU A 174 35.33 0.32 5.62
C LEU A 174 35.45 1.84 5.80
N GLU A 175 36.31 2.51 5.03
CA GLU A 175 36.44 3.98 5.03
C GLU A 175 35.15 4.68 4.57
N ASN A 176 34.44 4.10 3.59
CA ASN A 176 33.13 4.55 3.12
C ASN A 176 31.98 4.12 4.06
N GLY A 177 32.31 3.53 5.21
CA GLY A 177 31.38 3.30 6.30
C GLY A 177 30.69 1.94 6.32
N MET A 178 31.30 0.93 5.70
CA MET A 178 30.91 -0.48 5.81
C MET A 178 31.10 -0.94 7.25
N LEU A 179 30.06 -1.55 7.81
CA LEU A 179 30.06 -2.03 9.19
C LEU A 179 30.67 -3.44 9.33
N THR A 180 31.41 -3.63 10.41
CA THR A 180 31.86 -4.91 10.95
C THR A 180 31.19 -5.13 12.30
N THR A 181 31.20 -6.35 12.79
CA THR A 181 30.80 -6.68 14.17
C THR A 181 31.82 -6.14 15.18
N ASP A 182 31.48 -6.15 16.47
CA ASP A 182 32.32 -5.61 17.57
C ASP A 182 33.67 -6.33 17.72
N ASP A 183 33.75 -7.59 17.30
CA ASP A 183 34.96 -8.40 17.25
C ASP A 183 35.78 -8.20 15.95
N GLY A 184 35.31 -7.35 15.03
CA GLY A 184 35.99 -7.04 13.77
C GLY A 184 35.66 -7.98 12.60
N SER A 185 34.67 -8.88 12.77
CA SER A 185 34.23 -9.79 11.72
C SER A 185 33.32 -9.08 10.69
N PHE A 186 33.35 -9.54 9.45
CA PHE A 186 32.56 -9.03 8.33
C PHE A 186 31.26 -9.82 8.17
N VAL A 187 30.16 -9.14 7.90
CA VAL A 187 28.86 -9.77 7.63
C VAL A 187 28.71 -9.96 6.12
N ARG A 188 28.48 -11.19 5.64
CA ARG A 188 28.32 -11.49 4.19
C ARG A 188 27.30 -10.61 3.50
N MET A 189 26.12 -10.42 4.10
CA MET A 189 25.08 -9.57 3.55
C MET A 189 25.56 -8.12 3.34
N ASN A 190 26.40 -7.59 4.24
CA ASN A 190 26.95 -6.25 4.09
C ASN A 190 27.97 -6.19 2.93
N LEU A 191 28.77 -7.24 2.76
CA LEU A 191 29.67 -7.38 1.60
C LEU A 191 28.88 -7.45 0.29
N ASP A 192 27.76 -8.16 0.25
CA ASP A 192 26.89 -8.26 -0.94
C ASP A 192 26.31 -6.88 -1.31
N ILE A 193 25.89 -6.08 -0.33
CA ILE A 193 25.37 -4.71 -0.56
C ILE A 193 26.45 -3.81 -1.17
N TYR A 194 27.65 -3.81 -0.59
CA TYR A 194 28.76 -3.01 -1.09
C TYR A 194 29.28 -3.50 -2.44
N GLN A 195 29.21 -4.81 -2.70
CA GLN A 195 29.53 -5.38 -4.00
C GLN A 195 28.53 -4.92 -5.07
N LEU A 196 27.23 -4.92 -4.77
CA LEU A 196 26.17 -4.48 -5.68
C LEU A 196 26.21 -2.96 -5.94
N SER A 197 26.55 -2.15 -4.94
CA SER A 197 26.63 -0.68 -5.05
C SER A 197 27.97 -0.17 -5.56
N GLY A 198 28.95 -1.05 -5.80
CA GLY A 198 30.29 -0.67 -6.24
C GLY A 198 31.07 0.11 -5.16
N GLY A 199 30.77 -0.12 -3.89
CA GLY A 199 31.47 0.47 -2.76
C GLY A 199 30.94 1.80 -2.26
N ASN A 200 29.75 2.21 -2.72
CA ASN A 200 29.15 3.49 -2.38
C ASN A 200 27.64 3.33 -2.18
N PRO A 201 27.21 2.68 -1.08
CA PRO A 201 25.80 2.51 -0.77
C PRO A 201 25.11 3.86 -0.49
#